data_AF-A0A2G6QRF2-F1
#
_entry.id   AF-A0A2G6QRF2-F1
#
_cell.length_a   1.000
_cell.length_b   1.000
_cell.length_c   1.000
_cell.angle_alpha   90.00
_cell.angle_beta   90.00
_cell.angle_gamma   90.00
#
_symmetry.space_group_name_H-M   'P 1'
#
loop_
_entity.id
_entity.type
_entity.pdbx_description
1 polymer ?
#
loop_
_entity_poly.entity_id
_entity_poly.type
_entity_poly.pdbx_seq_one_letter_code
_entity_poly.pdbx_strand_id
1 'polypeptide(L)' 'IFMIVLWSLRLIIEYLKEPQVEGREDIILGFNTGQLLSIPLIFIGIWLIFSRHKINK' A
#
# COMPACT_ATOMS: atom_id res chain seq x y z
N ILE A 1 -3.68 6.34 10.96
CA ILE A 1 -2.35 6.92 10.66
C ILE A 1 -1.32 5.82 10.37
N PHE A 2 -1.13 4.85 11.27
CA PHE A 2 -0.21 3.71 11.06
C PHE A 2 -0.32 3.05 9.68
N MET A 3 -1.54 2.71 9.21
CA MET A 3 -1.73 2.12 7.88
C MET A 3 -1.36 3.01 6.71
N ILE A 4 -1.56 4.31 6.83
CA ILE A 4 -1.17 5.21 5.74
C ILE A 4 0.35 5.31 5.70
N VAL A 5 0.99 5.55 6.84
CA VAL A 5 2.44 5.81 6.88
C VAL A 5 3.25 4.56 6.53
N LEU A 6 2.95 3.41 7.13
CA LEU A 6 3.71 2.18 6.90
C LEU A 6 3.60 1.71 5.45
N TRP A 7 2.38 1.67 4.90
CA TRP A 7 2.15 1.17 3.55
C TRP A 7 2.58 2.16 2.47
N SER A 8 2.51 3.48 2.72
CA SER A 8 3.10 4.48 1.81
C SER A 8 4.62 4.40 1.78
N LEU A 9 5.29 4.24 2.94
CA LEU A 9 6.73 4.07 2.99
C LEU A 9 7.15 2.79 2.26
N ARG A 10 6.43 1.69 2.47
CA ARG A 10 6.64 0.44 1.74
C ARG A 10 6.51 0.64 0.22
N LEU A 11 5.47 1.34 -0.23
CA LEU A 11 5.24 1.62 -1.65
C LEU A 11 6.43 2.36 -2.26
N ILE A 12 6.99 3.35 -1.55
CA ILE A 12 8.17 4.12 -1.99
C ILE A 12 9.42 3.23 -2.05
N ILE A 13 9.67 2.45 -0.99
CA ILE A 13 10.84 1.57 -0.89
C ILE A 13 10.84 0.52 -2.01
N GLU A 14 9.66 0.05 -2.43
CA GLU A 14 9.53 -0.91 -3.53
C GLU A 14 10.13 -0.38 -4.85
N TYR A 15 10.11 0.93 -5.09
CA TYR A 15 10.77 1.54 -6.26
C TYR A 15 12.29 1.69 -6.11
N LEU A 16 12.79 1.66 -4.88
CA LEU A 16 14.22 1.73 -4.56
C LEU A 16 14.85 0.33 -4.46
N LYS A 17 14.02 -0.71 -4.36
CA LYS A 17 14.45 -2.08 -4.18
C LYS A 17 14.84 -2.70 -5.51
N GLU A 18 16.02 -3.33 -5.55
CA GLU A 18 16.40 -4.18 -6.68
C GLU A 18 15.66 -5.53 -6.59
N PRO A 19 15.17 -6.07 -7.72
CA PRO A 19 14.53 -7.38 -7.75
C PRO A 19 15.52 -8.45 -7.26
N GLN A 20 15.16 -9.16 -6.20
CA GLN A 20 16.03 -10.17 -5.57
C GLN A 20 16.23 -11.42 -6.43
N VAL A 21 15.38 -11.64 -7.44
CA VAL A 21 15.46 -12.77 -8.37
C VAL A 21 15.04 -12.26 -9.74
N GLU A 22 15.94 -12.37 -10.73
CA GLU A 22 15.62 -12.06 -12.12
C GLU A 22 14.51 -13.00 -12.63
N GLY A 23 13.47 -12.46 -13.28
CA GLY A 23 12.41 -13.25 -13.92
C GLY A 23 11.33 -13.81 -13.00
N ARG A 24 11.37 -13.57 -11.68
CA ARG A 24 10.20 -13.72 -10.80
C ARG A 24 9.46 -12.39 -10.72
N GLU A 25 8.96 -11.96 -11.87
CA GLU A 25 8.13 -10.78 -11.94
C GLU A 25 6.75 -11.20 -11.44
N ASP A 26 6.53 -11.13 -10.12
CA ASP A 26 5.20 -11.27 -9.49
C ASP A 26 4.32 -10.07 -9.88
N ILE A 27 4.20 -9.82 -11.19
CA ILE A 27 3.49 -8.73 -11.83
C ILE A 27 2.08 -9.25 -12.12
N ILE A 28 1.14 -8.79 -11.30
CA ILE A 28 -0.28 -8.99 -11.53
C ILE A 28 -0.84 -7.63 -11.94
N LEU A 29 -1.42 -7.54 -13.14
CA LEU A 29 -2.00 -6.30 -13.68
C LEU A 29 -1.00 -5.13 -13.76
N GLY A 30 0.29 -5.41 -13.96
CA GLY A 30 1.34 -4.39 -14.03
C GLY A 30 1.87 -3.94 -12.66
N PHE A 31 1.38 -4.52 -11.57
CA PHE A 31 1.84 -4.20 -10.21
C PHE A 31 2.61 -5.38 -9.62
N ASN A 32 3.72 -5.08 -8.94
CA ASN A 32 4.35 -6.09 -8.09
C ASN A 32 3.50 -6.35 -6.83
N THR A 33 3.78 -7.46 -6.16
CA THR A 33 3.04 -7.86 -4.95
C THR A 33 3.09 -6.79 -3.84
N GLY A 34 4.20 -6.07 -3.70
CA GLY A 34 4.34 -4.97 -2.75
C GLY A 34 3.37 -3.82 -3.02
N GLN A 35 3.24 -3.41 -4.28
CA GLN A 35 2.33 -2.36 -4.74
C GLN A 35 0.88 -2.80 -4.63
N LEU A 36 0.57 -4.02 -5.07
CA LEU A 36 -0.79 -4.58 -5.07
C LEU A 36 -1.38 -4.63 -3.65
N LEU A 37 -0.57 -4.92 -2.64
CA LEU A 37 -1.02 -4.96 -1.24
C LEU A 37 -0.99 -3.58 -0.56
N SER A 38 -0.01 -2.74 -0.88
CA SER A 38 0.15 -1.44 -0.22
C SER A 38 -0.95 -0.45 -0.59
N ILE A 39 -1.35 -0.41 -1.87
CA ILE A 39 -2.35 0.55 -2.37
C ILE A 39 -3.71 0.37 -1.65
N PRO A 40 -4.31 -0.84 -1.59
CA PRO A 40 -5.55 -1.06 -0.85
C PRO A 40 -5.44 -0.71 0.64
N LEU A 41 -4.32 -1.02 1.28
CA LEU A 41 -4.14 -0.79 2.72
C LEU A 41 -3.97 0.70 3.06
N ILE A 42 -3.40 1.50 2.15
CA ILE A 42 -3.42 2.96 2.25
C ILE A 42 -4.87 3.47 2.18
N PHE A 43 -5.66 3.00 1.20
CA PHE A 43 -7.07 3.40 1.07
C PHE A 43 -7.90 3.00 2.28
N ILE A 44 -7.70 1.79 2.83
CA ILE A 44 -8.34 1.34 4.08
C ILE A 44 -7.91 2.24 5.23
N GLY A 45 -6.62 2.59 5.31
CA GLY A 45 -6.10 3.50 6.34
C GLY A 45 -6.74 4.89 6.29
N ILE A 46 -6.91 5.44 5.07
CA ILE A 46 -7.64 6.69 4.82
C ILE A 46 -9.09 6.54 5.26
N TRP A 47 -9.78 5.50 4.78
CA TRP A 47 -11.17 5.22 5.12
C TRP A 47 -11.38 5.11 6.63
N LEU A 48 -10.51 4.42 7.37
CA LEU A 48 -10.61 4.29 8.83
C LEU A 48 -10.49 5.63 9.57
N ILE A 49 -9.68 6.56 9.07
CA ILE A 49 -9.55 7.91 9.65
C ILE A 49 -10.83 8.72 9.41
N PHE A 50 -11.35 8.70 8.18
CA PHE A 50 -12.50 9.52 7.81
C PHE A 50 -13.86 8.92 8.22
N SER A 51 -13.95 7.59 8.39
CA SER A 51 -15.21 6.91 8.73
C SER A 51 -15.73 7.19 10.14
N ARG A 52 -14.88 7.62 11.07
CA ARG A 52 -15.28 7.95 12.45
C ARG A 52 -15.84 9.37 12.62
N HIS A 53 -15.75 10.23 11.61
CA HIS A 53 -16.19 11.62 11.72
C HIS A 53 -17.71 11.80 11.56
N LYS A 54 -18.46 10.70 11.35
CA LYS A 54 -19.91 10.71 11.07
C LYS A 54 -20.76 9.95 12.10
N ILE A 55 -20.28 9.82 13.33
CA ILE A 55 -21.04 9.26 14.48
C ILE A 55 -21.12 10.30 15.59
N ASN A 56 -21.62 11.50 15.26
CA ASN A 56 -22.12 12.51 16.20
C ASN A 56 -22.85 13.59 15.40
N LYS A 57 -24.07 13.28 15.00
CA LYS A 57 -25.12 14.26 14.71
C LYS A 57 -26.42 13.70 15.23
#